data_AF-A0A0P6RLP6-F1
#
_entry.id   AF-A0A0P6RLP6-F1
#
_cell.length_a   1.000
_cell.length_b   1.000
_cell.length_c   1.000
_cell.angle_alpha   90.00
_cell.angle_beta   90.00
_cell.angle_gamma   90.00
#
_symmetry.space_group_name_H-M   'P 1'
#
loop_
_entity.id
_entity.type
_entity.pdbx_description
1 polymer ?
#
loop_
_entity_poly.entity_id
_entity_poly.type
_entity_poly.pdbx_seq_one_letter_code
_entity_poly.pdbx_strand_id
1 'polypeptide(L)'
;MIEQVVIVTSAGVARLQDEAVRIAEIKARGCVPVECGPEIPMAPGRGPMVRFTPREMRQTDGGGYVSIRTGDRGRDAARVADAFDAMERAAVKAHQAAEGRREKAGQDPRNYEPLFTPGQISAARDYAALVERVTASGVKCSSLEAVHSGAVGGGDREAAIFRDFQRLRALHRRIGDGLAKEVRRIRPSVNGGLKRRAIYVRKLVDMVCLGDMSILQVLHAHGWSKDGGASKALRLSLCSALDRMQGYDLAEMKKGVDT
;
A
#
# COMPACT_ATOMS: atom_id res chain seq x y z
N MET A 1 18.79 -0.93 43.44
CA MET A 1 17.57 -0.44 42.77
C MET A 1 16.96 0.60 43.68
N ILE A 2 16.87 1.85 43.24
CA ILE A 2 16.23 2.92 44.02
C ILE A 2 14.74 2.86 43.66
N GLU A 3 13.90 2.38 44.57
CA GLU A 3 12.45 2.46 44.42
C GLU A 3 12.04 3.94 44.52
N GLN A 4 11.71 4.55 43.38
CA GLN A 4 11.07 5.86 43.35
C GLN A 4 9.57 5.68 43.58
N VAL A 5 9.12 6.01 44.78
CA VAL A 5 7.69 6.08 45.11
C VAL A 5 7.15 7.44 44.63
N VAL A 6 6.36 7.42 43.56
CA VAL A 6 5.68 8.63 43.04
C VAL A 6 4.31 8.74 43.67
N ILE A 7 4.13 9.70 44.58
CA ILE A 7 2.82 10.02 45.16
C ILE A 7 2.09 10.98 44.21
N VAL A 8 0.97 10.52 43.65
CA VAL A 8 0.14 11.28 42.70
C VAL A 8 -1.27 11.49 43.26
N THR A 9 -1.85 12.65 42.97
CA THR A 9 -3.26 12.93 43.26
C THR A 9 -4.16 12.05 42.38
N SER A 10 -5.47 11.96 42.69
CA SER A 10 -6.44 11.17 41.90
C SER A 10 -6.44 11.54 40.40
N ALA A 11 -6.27 12.82 40.08
CA ALA A 11 -6.10 13.30 38.70
C ALA A 11 -4.78 12.83 38.05
N GLY A 12 -3.73 12.65 38.86
CA GLY A 12 -2.46 12.05 38.42
C GLY A 12 -2.58 10.55 38.15
N VAL A 13 -3.36 9.82 38.95
CA VAL A 13 -3.62 8.38 38.72
C VAL A 13 -4.38 8.17 37.40
N ALA A 14 -5.43 8.95 37.14
CA ALA A 14 -6.18 8.87 35.88
C ALA A 14 -5.28 9.12 34.66
N ARG A 15 -4.41 10.14 34.71
CA ARG A 15 -3.47 10.43 33.63
C ARG A 15 -2.48 9.29 33.39
N LEU A 16 -1.99 8.64 34.45
CA LEU A 16 -1.07 7.50 34.32
C LEU A 16 -1.77 6.28 33.72
N GLN A 17 -3.05 6.06 34.04
CA GLN A 17 -3.86 5.00 33.44
C GLN A 17 -4.11 5.25 31.96
N ASP A 18 -4.49 6.48 31.58
CA ASP A 18 -4.68 6.88 30.19
C ASP A 18 -3.39 6.71 29.39
N GLU A 19 -2.25 7.12 29.95
CA GLU A 19 -0.95 6.96 29.30
C GLU A 19 -0.55 5.48 29.20
N ALA A 20 -0.82 4.66 30.21
CA ALA A 20 -0.59 3.22 30.16
C ALA A 20 -1.43 2.55 29.05
N VAL A 21 -2.69 2.94 28.89
CA VAL A 21 -3.57 2.48 27.80
C VAL A 21 -3.01 2.90 26.45
N ARG A 22 -2.63 4.17 26.28
CA ARG A 22 -2.03 4.68 25.04
C ARG A 22 -0.73 3.95 24.68
N ILE A 23 0.14 3.70 25.66
CA ILE A 23 1.38 2.93 25.46
C ILE A 23 1.06 1.48 25.09
N ALA A 24 0.07 0.86 25.74
CA ALA A 24 -0.35 -0.49 25.41
C ALA A 24 -0.90 -0.59 23.98
N GLU A 25 -1.68 0.39 23.52
CA GLU A 25 -2.16 0.48 22.14
C GLU A 25 -1.02 0.65 21.12
N ILE A 26 -0.02 1.48 21.44
CA ILE A 26 1.18 1.64 20.60
C ILE A 26 1.96 0.32 20.51
N LYS A 27 2.18 -0.35 21.64
CA LYS A 27 2.87 -1.65 21.69
C LYS A 27 2.08 -2.74 20.95
N ALA A 28 0.76 -2.79 21.12
CA ALA A 28 -0.11 -3.74 20.45
C ALA A 28 -0.06 -3.57 18.92
N ARG A 29 0.01 -2.32 18.43
CA ARG A 29 0.18 -2.06 16.99
C ARG A 29 1.52 -2.56 16.45
N GLY A 30 2.59 -2.52 17.23
CA GLY A 30 3.91 -3.02 16.81
C GLY A 30 4.16 -4.50 17.09
N CYS A 31 3.13 -5.24 17.51
CA CYS A 31 3.28 -6.65 17.87
C CYS A 31 3.62 -7.50 16.64
N VAL A 32 4.61 -8.37 16.79
CA VAL A 32 5.01 -9.32 15.75
C VAL A 32 4.04 -10.52 15.78
N PRO A 33 3.56 -11.01 14.62
CA PRO A 33 2.79 -12.25 14.56
C PRO A 33 3.55 -13.42 15.21
N VAL A 34 2.83 -14.22 16.01
CA VAL A 34 3.43 -15.31 16.80
C VAL A 34 4.12 -16.36 15.92
N GLU A 35 3.64 -16.53 14.69
CA GLU A 35 4.16 -17.47 13.70
C GLU A 35 5.55 -17.10 13.18
N CYS A 36 6.00 -15.86 13.39
CA CYS A 36 7.31 -15.38 12.97
C CYS A 36 8.42 -15.67 13.99
N GLY A 37 8.05 -16.10 15.19
CA GLY A 37 8.99 -16.45 16.26
C GLY A 37 9.54 -15.24 17.04
N PRO A 38 10.28 -15.51 18.13
CA PRO A 38 10.70 -14.50 19.11
C PRO A 38 11.92 -13.67 18.70
N GLU A 39 12.58 -14.03 17.59
CA GLU A 39 13.82 -13.38 17.14
C GLU A 39 13.58 -11.99 16.54
N ILE A 40 12.35 -11.68 16.14
CA ILE A 40 11.97 -10.34 15.71
C ILE A 40 11.60 -9.54 16.96
N PRO A 41 12.41 -8.55 17.38
CA PRO A 41 12.09 -7.75 18.56
C PRO A 41 10.85 -6.90 18.32
N MET A 42 10.04 -6.74 19.36
CA MET A 42 8.90 -5.84 19.36
C MET A 42 9.39 -4.39 19.24
N ALA A 43 9.00 -3.72 18.16
CA ALA A 43 9.45 -2.38 17.82
C ALA A 43 8.24 -1.50 17.44
N PRO A 44 7.64 -0.75 18.39
CA PRO A 44 6.39 -0.03 18.15
C PRO A 44 6.47 1.00 17.02
N GLY A 45 7.63 1.62 16.83
CA GLY A 45 7.88 2.61 15.78
C GLY A 45 7.81 2.04 14.35
N ARG A 46 7.89 0.71 14.18
CA ARG A 46 7.76 0.04 12.88
C ARG A 46 6.32 0.11 12.34
N GLY A 47 5.33 0.22 13.23
CA GLY A 47 3.92 0.12 12.89
C GLY A 47 3.42 -1.33 12.78
N PRO A 48 2.16 -1.51 12.30
CA PRO A 48 1.53 -2.82 12.18
C PRO A 48 2.32 -3.78 11.30
N MET A 49 2.44 -5.03 11.76
CA MET A 49 3.12 -6.10 11.01
C MET A 49 2.12 -7.11 10.46
N VAL A 50 2.41 -7.60 9.26
CA VAL A 50 1.63 -8.62 8.56
C VAL A 50 2.53 -9.82 8.29
N ARG A 51 1.99 -11.01 8.58
CA ARG A 51 2.62 -12.30 8.28
C ARG A 51 2.74 -12.52 6.78
N PHE A 52 3.89 -13.00 6.34
CA PHE A 52 4.14 -13.45 4.98
C PHE A 52 4.89 -14.78 5.03
N THR A 53 4.39 -15.80 4.35
CA THR A 53 5.05 -17.11 4.27
C THR A 53 5.98 -17.12 3.06
N PRO A 54 7.31 -17.15 3.22
CA PRO A 54 8.23 -17.33 2.11
C PRO A 54 8.01 -18.70 1.48
N ARG A 55 7.87 -18.72 0.15
CA ARG A 55 7.66 -19.94 -0.63
C ARG A 55 8.60 -19.96 -1.82
N GLU A 56 9.12 -21.14 -2.12
CA GLU A 56 9.93 -21.41 -3.30
C GLU A 56 9.24 -22.46 -4.17
N MET A 57 9.30 -22.29 -5.48
CA MET A 57 8.90 -23.32 -6.44
C MET A 57 10.10 -24.21 -6.71
N ARG A 58 10.06 -25.46 -6.24
CA ARG A 58 11.12 -26.45 -6.48
C ARG A 58 10.66 -27.44 -7.53
N GLN A 59 11.53 -27.73 -8.49
CA GLN A 59 11.29 -28.78 -9.46
C GLN A 59 11.38 -30.14 -8.76
N THR A 60 10.41 -31.02 -8.99
CA THR A 60 10.43 -32.39 -8.49
C THR A 60 11.25 -33.28 -9.43
N ASP A 61 11.77 -34.39 -8.92
CA ASP A 61 12.55 -35.35 -9.71
C ASP A 61 11.77 -35.91 -10.92
N GLY A 62 10.43 -35.88 -10.86
CA GLY A 62 9.53 -36.24 -11.96
C GLY A 62 9.23 -35.11 -12.96
N GLY A 63 9.93 -33.97 -12.89
CA GLY A 63 9.79 -32.85 -13.81
C GLY A 63 8.65 -31.86 -13.51
N GLY A 64 7.87 -32.07 -12.44
CA GLY A 64 6.84 -31.14 -11.97
C GLY A 64 7.41 -30.01 -11.11
N TYR A 65 6.56 -29.09 -10.64
CA TYR A 65 6.95 -28.06 -9.68
C TYR A 65 6.07 -28.10 -8.44
N VAL A 66 6.68 -28.01 -7.27
CA VAL A 66 5.98 -27.97 -5.98
C VAL A 66 6.37 -26.70 -5.23
N SER A 67 5.37 -26.04 -4.65
CA SER A 67 5.59 -24.88 -3.80
C SER A 67 5.89 -25.31 -2.37
N ILE A 68 7.10 -25.05 -1.88
CA ILE A 68 7.56 -25.44 -0.54
C ILE A 68 7.71 -24.17 0.33
N ARG A 69 7.39 -24.27 1.63
CA ARG A 69 7.67 -23.19 2.58
C ARG A 69 9.17 -23.12 2.86
N THR A 70 9.75 -21.94 2.73
CA THR A 70 11.21 -21.74 2.82
C THR A 70 11.62 -20.73 3.88
N GLY A 71 10.71 -20.39 4.79
CA GLY A 71 11.08 -19.54 5.92
C GLY A 71 12.08 -20.21 6.86
N ASP A 72 12.88 -19.39 7.53
CA ASP A 72 13.93 -19.87 8.43
C ASP A 72 13.34 -20.79 9.51
N ARG A 73 13.90 -22.00 9.62
CA ARG A 73 13.40 -23.06 10.52
C ARG A 73 11.88 -23.32 10.38
N GLY A 74 11.33 -23.13 9.19
CA GLY A 74 9.90 -23.32 8.89
C GLY A 74 8.98 -22.21 9.40
N ARG A 75 9.53 -21.09 9.90
CA ARG A 75 8.76 -19.95 10.40
C ARG A 75 8.25 -19.05 9.28
N ASP A 76 7.22 -18.27 9.57
CA ASP A 76 6.79 -17.23 8.64
C ASP A 76 7.65 -15.97 8.80
N ALA A 77 7.76 -15.17 7.75
CA ALA A 77 8.35 -13.84 7.82
C ALA A 77 7.27 -12.81 8.18
N ALA A 78 7.71 -11.61 8.57
CA ALA A 78 6.83 -10.48 8.81
C ALA A 78 7.27 -9.28 7.97
N ARG A 79 6.31 -8.51 7.48
CA ARG A 79 6.51 -7.23 6.80
C ARG A 79 5.67 -6.14 7.46
N VAL A 80 6.00 -4.89 7.23
CA VAL A 80 5.13 -3.77 7.64
C VAL A 80 3.85 -3.81 6.82
N ALA A 81 2.72 -3.57 7.47
CA ALA A 81 1.42 -3.45 6.82
C ALA A 81 1.38 -2.16 6.01
N ASP A 82 0.87 -2.24 4.78
CA ASP A 82 0.69 -1.09 3.90
C ASP A 82 -0.79 -0.65 3.84
N ALA A 83 -1.03 0.39 3.03
CA ALA A 83 -2.36 0.94 2.78
C ALA A 83 -3.34 -0.12 2.24
N PHE A 84 -2.88 -1.10 1.47
CA PHE A 84 -3.73 -2.18 0.97
C PHE A 84 -4.15 -3.10 2.09
N ASP A 85 -3.24 -3.47 2.99
CA ASP A 85 -3.58 -4.27 4.18
C ASP A 85 -4.50 -3.51 5.15
N ALA A 86 -4.35 -2.19 5.25
CA ALA A 86 -5.25 -1.35 6.04
C ALA A 86 -6.65 -1.28 5.42
N MET A 87 -6.74 -1.10 4.09
CA MET A 87 -8.01 -1.10 3.35
C MET A 87 -8.70 -2.46 3.41
N GLU A 88 -7.97 -3.55 3.30
CA GLU A 88 -8.48 -4.92 3.38
C GLU A 88 -9.07 -5.21 4.76
N ARG A 89 -8.34 -4.90 5.85
CA ARG A 89 -8.85 -5.04 7.22
C ARG A 89 -10.13 -4.23 7.44
N ALA A 90 -10.17 -3.01 6.92
CA ALA A 90 -11.37 -2.17 7.00
C ALA A 90 -12.55 -2.76 6.20
N ALA A 91 -12.29 -3.33 5.03
CA ALA A 91 -13.30 -3.95 4.17
C ALA A 91 -13.87 -5.23 4.80
N VAL A 92 -13.02 -6.11 5.33
CA VAL A 92 -13.44 -7.32 6.06
C VAL A 92 -14.32 -6.95 7.26
N LYS A 93 -13.89 -5.98 8.07
CA LYS A 93 -14.68 -5.50 9.22
C LYS A 93 -16.03 -4.95 8.78
N ALA A 94 -16.07 -4.15 7.71
CA ALA A 94 -17.31 -3.59 7.18
C ALA A 94 -18.24 -4.68 6.64
N HIS A 95 -17.69 -5.71 5.99
CA HIS A 95 -18.42 -6.85 5.48
C HIS A 95 -19.05 -7.66 6.61
N GLN A 96 -18.28 -8.03 7.64
CA GLN A 96 -18.79 -8.74 8.81
C GLN A 96 -19.94 -7.99 9.51
N ALA A 97 -19.80 -6.67 9.67
CA ALA A 97 -20.85 -5.83 10.23
C ALA A 97 -22.08 -5.74 9.34
N ALA A 98 -21.93 -5.84 8.01
CA ALA A 98 -23.05 -5.90 7.08
C ALA A 98 -23.74 -7.26 7.14
N GLU A 99 -22.99 -8.36 7.17
CA GLU A 99 -23.56 -9.71 7.28
C GLU A 99 -24.36 -9.88 8.58
N GLY A 100 -23.86 -9.40 9.72
CA GLY A 100 -24.62 -9.42 10.97
C GLY A 100 -25.91 -8.58 10.95
N ARG A 101 -26.03 -7.59 10.05
CA ARG A 101 -27.30 -6.86 9.81
C ARG A 101 -28.22 -7.64 8.88
N ARG A 102 -27.66 -8.35 7.89
CA ARG A 102 -28.40 -9.15 6.90
C ARG A 102 -29.00 -10.41 7.53
N GLU A 103 -28.23 -11.07 8.39
CA GLU A 103 -28.70 -12.20 9.20
C GLU A 103 -29.91 -11.80 10.05
N LYS A 104 -29.83 -10.67 10.76
CA LYS A 104 -30.96 -10.10 11.53
C LYS A 104 -32.18 -9.75 10.67
N ALA A 105 -31.97 -9.50 9.39
CA ALA A 105 -33.03 -9.20 8.42
C ALA A 105 -33.50 -10.44 7.64
N GLY A 106 -33.02 -11.65 7.98
CA GLY A 106 -33.37 -12.90 7.30
C GLY A 106 -32.89 -12.99 5.85
N GLN A 107 -31.82 -12.26 5.48
CA GLN A 107 -31.27 -12.25 4.14
C GLN A 107 -30.13 -13.26 3.99
N ASP A 108 -30.00 -13.86 2.81
CA ASP A 108 -28.95 -14.83 2.50
C ASP A 108 -27.54 -14.24 2.65
N PRO A 109 -26.56 -15.01 3.15
CA PRO A 109 -25.19 -14.55 3.29
C PRO A 109 -24.57 -14.20 1.94
N ARG A 110 -23.67 -13.21 1.92
CA ARG A 110 -22.94 -12.82 0.70
C ARG A 110 -21.48 -13.14 0.85
N ASN A 111 -20.87 -13.64 -0.23
CA ASN A 111 -19.45 -13.87 -0.27
C ASN A 111 -18.68 -12.56 -0.20
N TYR A 112 -17.62 -12.55 0.60
CA TYR A 112 -16.68 -11.44 0.65
C TYR A 112 -15.93 -11.32 -0.67
N GLU A 113 -15.87 -10.10 -1.21
CA GLU A 113 -15.11 -9.78 -2.41
C GLU A 113 -13.99 -8.79 -2.03
N PRO A 114 -12.71 -9.17 -2.19
CA PRO A 114 -11.58 -8.29 -1.90
C PRO A 114 -11.61 -7.00 -2.72
N LEU A 115 -11.08 -5.91 -2.14
CA LEU A 115 -11.06 -4.61 -2.83
C LEU A 115 -10.13 -4.59 -4.06
N PHE A 116 -9.07 -5.39 -4.01
CA PHE A 116 -8.01 -5.50 -5.00
C PHE A 116 -7.61 -6.97 -5.17
N THR A 117 -7.17 -7.32 -6.38
CA THR A 117 -6.66 -8.67 -6.65
C THR A 117 -5.22 -8.82 -6.11
N PRO A 118 -4.74 -10.05 -5.86
CA PRO A 118 -3.35 -10.28 -5.49
C PRO A 118 -2.35 -9.73 -6.50
N GLY A 119 -2.66 -9.81 -7.80
CA GLY A 119 -1.82 -9.25 -8.87
C GLY A 119 -1.73 -7.73 -8.83
N GLN A 120 -2.85 -7.04 -8.58
CA GLN A 120 -2.87 -5.58 -8.40
C GLN A 120 -2.02 -5.13 -7.20
N ILE A 121 -2.15 -5.83 -6.08
CA ILE A 121 -1.36 -5.55 -4.87
C ILE A 121 0.13 -5.79 -5.14
N SER A 122 0.49 -6.88 -5.83
CA SER A 122 1.87 -7.16 -6.22
C SER A 122 2.44 -6.04 -7.10
N ALA A 123 1.69 -5.58 -8.10
CA ALA A 123 2.11 -4.51 -8.99
C ALA A 123 2.32 -3.17 -8.25
N ALA A 124 1.46 -2.86 -7.27
CA ALA A 124 1.61 -1.69 -6.43
C ALA A 124 2.88 -1.73 -5.58
N ARG A 125 3.18 -2.89 -4.96
CA ARG A 125 4.38 -3.11 -4.14
C ARG A 125 5.65 -3.10 -4.97
N ASP A 126 5.63 -3.72 -6.15
CA ASP A 126 6.75 -3.69 -7.11
C ASP A 126 7.06 -2.27 -7.57
N TYR A 127 6.01 -1.45 -7.79
CA TYR A 127 6.16 -0.05 -8.11
C TYR A 127 6.79 0.74 -6.97
N ALA A 128 6.31 0.56 -5.74
CA ALA A 128 6.88 1.22 -4.56
C ALA A 128 8.36 0.87 -4.37
N ALA A 129 8.71 -0.42 -4.43
CA ALA A 129 10.08 -0.89 -4.31
C ALA A 129 10.98 -0.36 -5.45
N LEU A 130 10.45 -0.27 -6.67
CA LEU A 130 11.20 0.30 -7.80
C LEU A 130 11.45 1.80 -7.61
N VAL A 131 10.44 2.56 -7.18
CA VAL A 131 10.58 4.00 -6.90
C VAL A 131 11.60 4.23 -5.79
N GLU A 132 11.56 3.43 -4.72
CA GLU A 132 12.53 3.48 -3.63
C GLU A 132 13.95 3.23 -4.14
N ARG A 133 14.18 2.14 -4.90
CA ARG A 133 15.51 1.87 -5.49
C ARG A 133 16.00 3.00 -6.39
N VAL A 134 15.13 3.53 -7.25
CA VAL A 134 15.48 4.62 -8.15
C VAL A 134 15.83 5.89 -7.37
N THR A 135 15.04 6.25 -6.37
CA THR A 135 15.29 7.45 -5.54
C THR A 135 16.54 7.31 -4.67
N ALA A 136 16.83 6.10 -4.18
CA ALA A 136 18.03 5.79 -3.40
C ALA A 136 19.32 5.66 -4.23
N SER A 137 19.23 5.62 -5.57
CA SER A 137 20.39 5.38 -6.45
C SER A 137 21.47 6.46 -6.38
N GLY A 138 21.14 7.67 -5.89
CA GLY A 138 22.06 8.81 -5.84
C GLY A 138 22.38 9.44 -7.19
N VAL A 139 21.81 8.91 -8.28
CA VAL A 139 22.04 9.38 -9.65
C VAL A 139 20.86 10.24 -10.10
N LYS A 140 21.11 11.51 -10.42
CA LYS A 140 20.13 12.37 -11.08
C LYS A 140 20.18 12.13 -12.58
N CYS A 141 19.03 12.13 -13.26
CA CYS A 141 18.92 11.92 -14.71
C CYS A 141 19.83 12.84 -15.55
N SER A 142 20.19 14.02 -15.05
CA SER A 142 21.08 14.99 -15.71
C SER A 142 22.58 14.69 -15.55
N SER A 143 22.98 13.85 -14.60
CA SER A 143 24.40 13.56 -14.32
C SER A 143 24.97 12.46 -15.20
N LEU A 144 24.14 11.84 -16.05
CA LEU A 144 24.46 10.64 -16.81
C LEU A 144 24.98 10.92 -18.23
N GLU A 145 24.77 12.12 -18.77
CA GLU A 145 25.40 12.51 -20.05
C GLU A 145 26.93 12.69 -19.93
N ALA A 146 27.44 12.85 -18.70
CA ALA A 146 28.85 13.06 -18.41
C ALA A 146 29.65 11.76 -18.14
N VAL A 147 29.00 10.58 -18.08
CA VAL A 147 29.67 9.31 -17.66
C VAL A 147 30.23 8.51 -18.85
N HIS A 148 30.40 9.13 -20.02
CA HIS A 148 30.92 8.44 -21.21
C HIS A 148 32.46 8.37 -21.30
N SER A 149 33.19 8.82 -20.28
CA SER A 149 34.66 8.78 -20.29
C SER A 149 35.25 8.17 -19.01
N GLY A 150 35.54 6.88 -19.08
CA GLY A 150 36.65 6.25 -18.34
C GLY A 150 36.32 5.65 -16.97
N ALA A 151 36.04 4.35 -16.94
CA ALA A 151 36.53 3.43 -15.91
C ALA A 151 36.25 1.97 -16.31
N VAL A 152 37.30 1.17 -16.40
CA VAL A 152 37.25 -0.29 -16.57
C VAL A 152 36.85 -0.91 -15.22
N GLY A 153 35.70 -1.59 -15.16
CA GLY A 153 35.29 -2.42 -14.01
C GLY A 153 33.99 -2.05 -13.28
N GLY A 154 33.25 -1.04 -13.73
CA GLY A 154 31.98 -0.59 -13.12
C GLY A 154 30.86 -0.41 -14.14
N GLY A 155 30.49 -1.46 -14.88
CA GLY A 155 29.42 -1.39 -15.89
C GLY A 155 28.07 -1.95 -15.41
N ASP A 156 28.09 -2.94 -14.51
CA ASP A 156 26.89 -3.71 -14.17
C ASP A 156 25.92 -2.96 -13.26
N ARG A 157 26.45 -2.16 -12.34
CA ARG A 157 25.65 -1.35 -11.40
C ARG A 157 24.92 -0.23 -12.15
N GLU A 158 25.64 0.48 -13.00
CA GLU A 158 25.16 1.59 -13.81
C GLU A 158 24.12 1.09 -14.81
N ALA A 159 24.38 -0.06 -15.45
CA ALA A 159 23.40 -0.73 -16.32
C ALA A 159 22.14 -1.17 -15.56
N ALA A 160 22.26 -1.68 -14.33
CA ALA A 160 21.12 -2.05 -13.50
C ALA A 160 20.27 -0.83 -13.12
N ILE A 161 20.90 0.28 -12.71
CA ILE A 161 20.24 1.54 -12.42
C ILE A 161 19.51 2.07 -13.67
N PHE A 162 20.14 2.00 -14.84
CA PHE A 162 19.52 2.40 -16.10
C PHE A 162 18.28 1.57 -16.44
N ARG A 163 18.33 0.24 -16.25
CA ARG A 163 17.18 -0.64 -16.42
C ARG A 163 16.03 -0.26 -15.47
N ASP A 164 16.34 0.06 -14.21
CA ASP A 164 15.34 0.50 -13.24
C ASP A 164 14.68 1.84 -13.66
N PHE A 165 15.46 2.81 -14.16
CA PHE A 165 14.91 4.05 -14.71
C PHE A 165 13.98 3.82 -15.91
N GLN A 166 14.39 2.96 -16.85
CA GLN A 166 13.57 2.63 -18.02
C GLN A 166 12.27 1.94 -17.61
N ARG A 167 12.35 1.00 -16.66
CA ARG A 167 11.18 0.30 -16.10
C ARG A 167 10.23 1.28 -15.43
N LEU A 168 10.74 2.23 -14.64
CA LEU A 168 9.91 3.24 -13.98
C LEU A 168 9.20 4.14 -15.01
N ARG A 169 9.91 4.61 -16.04
CA ARG A 169 9.31 5.39 -17.14
C ARG A 169 8.24 4.59 -17.91
N ALA A 170 8.44 3.29 -18.09
CA ALA A 170 7.44 2.43 -18.73
C ALA A 170 6.18 2.30 -17.86
N LEU A 171 6.31 2.05 -16.55
CA LEU A 171 5.17 2.01 -15.62
C LEU A 171 4.44 3.35 -15.60
N HIS A 172 5.19 4.45 -15.58
CA HIS A 172 4.64 5.79 -15.65
C HIS A 172 3.77 6.01 -16.89
N ARG A 173 4.23 5.57 -18.06
CA ARG A 173 3.43 5.62 -19.30
C ARG A 173 2.19 4.73 -19.22
N ARG A 174 2.30 3.52 -18.68
CA ARG A 174 1.18 2.57 -18.55
C ARG A 174 0.04 3.09 -17.67
N ILE A 175 0.38 3.71 -16.54
CA ILE A 175 -0.61 4.32 -15.64
C ILE A 175 -1.30 5.53 -16.32
N GLY A 176 -0.59 6.28 -17.17
CA GLY A 176 -1.11 7.47 -17.86
C GLY A 176 -1.30 8.69 -16.94
N ASP A 177 -1.85 9.76 -17.53
CA ASP A 177 -2.06 11.10 -16.96
C ASP A 177 -3.55 11.48 -16.82
N GLY A 178 -4.46 10.54 -17.05
CA GLY A 178 -5.90 10.76 -16.97
C GLY A 178 -6.41 11.21 -15.60
N LEU A 179 -7.69 11.55 -15.55
CA LEU A 179 -8.39 11.97 -14.32
C LEU A 179 -9.06 10.77 -13.64
N ALA A 180 -8.72 10.53 -12.38
CA ALA A 180 -9.45 9.61 -11.51
C ALA A 180 -10.72 10.27 -10.94
N LYS A 181 -10.67 11.58 -10.68
CA LYS A 181 -11.82 12.36 -10.21
C LYS A 181 -11.77 13.79 -10.73
N GLU A 182 -12.79 14.14 -11.50
CA GLU A 182 -13.00 15.49 -12.05
C GLU A 182 -13.80 16.37 -11.08
N VAL A 183 -13.52 17.67 -11.09
CA VAL A 183 -14.33 18.70 -10.40
C VAL A 183 -15.35 19.26 -11.39
N ARG A 184 -16.62 18.83 -11.30
CA ARG A 184 -17.67 19.29 -12.22
C ARG A 184 -18.27 20.65 -11.85
N ARG A 185 -18.74 20.81 -10.61
CA ARG A 185 -19.37 22.05 -10.13
C ARG A 185 -19.06 22.30 -8.66
N ILE A 186 -18.52 23.47 -8.35
CA ILE A 186 -18.26 23.91 -6.99
C ILE A 186 -19.43 24.77 -6.52
N ARG A 187 -20.14 24.33 -5.47
CA ARG A 187 -21.07 25.18 -4.72
C ARG A 187 -20.45 25.44 -3.34
N PRO A 188 -19.83 26.61 -3.11
CA PRO A 188 -19.12 26.91 -1.86
C PRO A 188 -19.96 26.70 -0.60
N SER A 189 -21.27 27.00 -0.67
CA SER A 189 -22.23 26.84 0.43
C SER A 189 -22.54 25.39 0.80
N VAL A 190 -22.43 24.45 -0.14
CA VAL A 190 -22.74 23.02 0.08
C VAL A 190 -21.50 22.22 0.45
N ASN A 191 -20.31 22.70 0.10
CA ASN A 191 -19.04 22.00 0.31
C ASN A 191 -18.34 22.35 1.63
N GLY A 192 -18.99 23.07 2.54
CA GLY A 192 -18.40 23.50 3.81
C GLY A 192 -17.16 24.39 3.64
N GLY A 193 -17.09 25.17 2.56
CA GLY A 193 -15.97 26.08 2.27
C GLY A 193 -14.70 25.43 1.72
N LEU A 194 -14.62 24.10 1.62
CA LEU A 194 -13.44 23.40 1.10
C LEU A 194 -13.39 23.45 -0.45
N LYS A 195 -12.24 23.90 -0.98
CA LYS A 195 -11.95 23.88 -2.42
C LYS A 195 -11.58 22.45 -2.85
N ARG A 196 -12.52 21.76 -3.50
CA ARG A 196 -12.28 20.45 -4.13
C ARG A 196 -11.27 20.58 -5.27
N ARG A 197 -10.30 19.66 -5.31
CA ARG A 197 -9.29 19.58 -6.37
C ARG A 197 -9.49 18.30 -7.19
N ALA A 198 -9.19 18.38 -8.48
CA ALA A 198 -9.16 17.20 -9.32
C ALA A 198 -8.11 16.20 -8.80
N ILE A 199 -8.33 14.92 -9.07
CA ILE A 199 -7.42 13.83 -8.70
C ILE A 199 -6.98 13.15 -9.99
N TYR A 200 -5.70 13.22 -10.29
CA TYR A 200 -5.08 12.55 -11.43
C TYR A 200 -4.75 11.09 -11.09
N VAL A 201 -4.81 10.21 -12.07
CA VAL A 201 -4.57 8.76 -11.88
C VAL A 201 -3.16 8.50 -11.34
N ARG A 202 -2.12 9.11 -11.92
CA ARG A 202 -0.75 9.01 -11.38
C ARG A 202 -0.68 9.45 -9.93
N LYS A 203 -1.29 10.59 -9.60
CA LYS A 203 -1.24 11.14 -8.24
C LYS A 203 -1.96 10.23 -7.24
N LEU A 204 -3.08 9.63 -7.65
CA LEU A 204 -3.78 8.62 -6.87
C LEU A 204 -2.88 7.41 -6.61
N VAL A 205 -2.23 6.86 -7.64
CA VAL A 205 -1.30 5.72 -7.51
C VAL A 205 -0.16 6.07 -6.56
N ASP A 206 0.47 7.24 -6.71
CA ASP A 206 1.59 7.66 -5.86
C ASP A 206 1.16 7.85 -4.40
N MET A 207 0.02 8.50 -4.14
CA MET A 207 -0.44 8.72 -2.77
C MET A 207 -0.80 7.41 -2.06
N VAL A 208 -1.32 6.42 -2.79
CA VAL A 208 -1.65 5.12 -2.21
C VAL A 208 -0.40 4.25 -2.06
N CYS A 209 0.38 4.06 -3.12
CA CYS A 209 1.49 3.10 -3.15
C CYS A 209 2.75 3.62 -2.45
N LEU A 210 2.99 4.94 -2.48
CA LEU A 210 4.18 5.57 -1.90
C LEU A 210 3.85 6.37 -0.64
N GLY A 211 2.68 7.00 -0.61
CA GLY A 211 2.22 7.82 0.51
C GLY A 211 1.49 7.07 1.61
N ASP A 212 1.30 5.75 1.45
CA ASP A 212 0.61 4.87 2.39
C ASP A 212 -0.81 5.37 2.76
N MET A 213 -1.49 6.01 1.81
CA MET A 213 -2.84 6.56 2.00
C MET A 213 -3.93 5.62 1.52
N SER A 214 -4.98 5.47 2.32
CA SER A 214 -6.26 4.87 1.87
C SER A 214 -7.01 5.80 0.90
N ILE A 215 -7.93 5.23 0.11
CA ILE A 215 -8.77 6.00 -0.83
C ILE A 215 -9.51 7.17 -0.13
N LEU A 216 -9.99 6.96 1.09
CA LEU A 216 -10.67 8.01 1.86
C LEU A 216 -9.71 9.13 2.26
N GLN A 217 -8.47 8.80 2.64
CA GLN A 217 -7.45 9.80 2.95
C GLN A 217 -7.06 10.59 1.71
N VAL A 218 -6.98 9.95 0.54
CA VAL A 218 -6.74 10.64 -0.74
C VAL A 218 -7.88 11.62 -1.06
N LEU A 219 -9.15 11.21 -0.89
CA LEU A 219 -10.29 12.11 -1.06
C LEU A 219 -10.20 13.32 -0.14
N HIS A 220 -9.96 13.08 1.14
CA HIS A 220 -9.85 14.14 2.14
C HIS A 220 -8.70 15.11 1.83
N ALA A 221 -7.53 14.59 1.45
CA ALA A 221 -6.38 15.40 1.06
C ALA A 221 -6.68 16.29 -0.17
N HIS A 222 -7.64 15.91 -1.02
CA HIS A 222 -8.10 16.69 -2.16
C HIS A 222 -9.37 17.53 -1.88
N GLY A 223 -9.79 17.64 -0.62
CA GLY A 223 -10.94 18.46 -0.21
C GLY A 223 -12.30 17.82 -0.53
N TRP A 224 -12.33 16.50 -0.79
CA TRP A 224 -13.57 15.76 -0.99
C TRP A 224 -14.06 15.19 0.34
N SER A 225 -15.37 15.26 0.56
CA SER A 225 -16.03 14.64 1.70
C SER A 225 -16.09 13.11 1.55
N LYS A 226 -16.40 12.42 2.65
CA LYS A 226 -16.68 10.98 2.64
C LYS A 226 -17.93 10.70 1.81
N ASP A 227 -17.72 10.26 0.57
CA ASP A 227 -18.78 9.87 -0.36
C ASP A 227 -18.51 8.47 -0.90
N GLY A 228 -19.52 7.60 -0.83
CA GLY A 228 -19.40 6.20 -1.28
C GLY A 228 -19.22 6.10 -2.80
N GLY A 229 -19.89 6.97 -3.57
CA GLY A 229 -19.76 7.01 -5.02
C GLY A 229 -18.36 7.45 -5.47
N ALA A 230 -17.83 8.52 -4.87
CA ALA A 230 -16.47 8.98 -5.11
C ALA A 230 -15.44 7.92 -4.70
N SER A 231 -15.60 7.28 -3.54
CA SER A 231 -14.69 6.23 -3.07
C SER A 231 -14.68 5.04 -4.04
N LYS A 232 -15.85 4.61 -4.53
CA LYS A 232 -15.96 3.54 -5.53
C LYS A 232 -15.29 3.93 -6.85
N ALA A 233 -15.51 5.16 -7.33
CA ALA A 233 -14.90 5.64 -8.58
C ALA A 233 -13.36 5.69 -8.49
N LEU A 234 -12.80 6.21 -7.39
CA LEU A 234 -11.36 6.20 -7.17
C LEU A 234 -10.81 4.78 -7.09
N ARG A 235 -11.50 3.87 -6.40
CA ARG A 235 -11.10 2.46 -6.35
C ARG A 235 -11.00 1.84 -7.74
N LEU A 236 -12.04 2.00 -8.56
CA LEU A 236 -12.05 1.46 -9.93
C LEU A 236 -10.94 2.07 -10.79
N SER A 237 -10.70 3.37 -10.66
CA SER A 237 -9.59 4.05 -11.35
C SER A 237 -8.22 3.52 -10.92
N LEU A 238 -8.03 3.26 -9.62
CA LEU A 238 -6.82 2.65 -9.09
C LEU A 238 -6.65 1.21 -9.60
N CYS A 239 -7.69 0.38 -9.56
CA CYS A 239 -7.66 -0.99 -10.12
C CYS A 239 -7.22 -0.98 -11.59
N SER A 240 -7.87 -0.17 -12.44
CA SER A 240 -7.51 -0.05 -13.86
C SER A 240 -6.07 0.43 -14.07
N ALA A 241 -5.54 1.32 -13.22
CA ALA A 241 -4.14 1.72 -13.28
C ALA A 241 -3.19 0.57 -12.93
N LEU A 242 -3.49 -0.20 -11.88
CA LEU A 242 -2.71 -1.36 -11.46
C LEU A 242 -2.77 -2.51 -12.48
N ASP A 243 -3.90 -2.69 -13.16
CA ASP A 243 -4.05 -3.66 -14.24
C ASP A 243 -3.20 -3.27 -15.46
N ARG A 244 -3.20 -1.99 -15.83
CA ARG A 244 -2.30 -1.46 -16.89
C ARG A 244 -0.82 -1.61 -16.54
N MET A 245 -0.45 -1.47 -15.26
CA MET A 245 0.93 -1.71 -14.81
C MET A 245 1.37 -3.16 -15.03
N GLN A 246 0.48 -4.12 -14.77
CA GLN A 246 0.68 -5.55 -15.04
C GLN A 246 0.70 -5.89 -16.54
N GLY A 247 0.16 -5.00 -17.38
CA GLY A 247 0.10 -5.16 -18.83
C GLY A 247 -1.27 -5.55 -19.37
N TYR A 248 -2.29 -5.62 -18.51
CA TYR A 248 -3.68 -5.72 -18.93
C TYR A 248 -4.15 -4.39 -19.58
N ASP A 249 -5.17 -4.42 -20.43
CA ASP A 249 -5.72 -3.25 -21.16
C ASP A 249 -4.79 -2.46 -22.10
N LEU A 250 -3.55 -2.91 -22.33
CA LEU A 250 -2.64 -2.24 -23.28
C LEU A 250 -3.08 -2.39 -24.76
N ALA A 251 -3.93 -3.37 -25.08
CA ALA A 251 -4.41 -3.63 -26.43
C ALA A 251 -5.59 -2.73 -26.84
N GLU A 252 -6.45 -2.31 -25.91
CA GLU A 252 -7.60 -1.46 -26.23
C GLU A 252 -7.22 0.00 -26.49
N MET A 253 -6.15 0.51 -25.85
CA MET A 253 -5.64 1.86 -26.14
C MET A 253 -5.13 2.02 -27.59
N LYS A 254 -4.68 0.96 -28.26
CA LYS A 254 -4.25 1.02 -29.67
C LYS A 254 -5.41 1.21 -30.65
N LYS A 255 -6.64 0.82 -30.29
CA LYS A 255 -7.82 0.95 -31.16
C LYS A 255 -8.45 2.35 -31.12
N GLY A 256 -8.07 3.20 -30.17
CA GLY A 256 -8.64 4.54 -29.98
C GLY A 256 -7.82 5.70 -30.57
N VAL A 257 -6.77 5.42 -31.35
CA VAL A 257 -5.89 6.45 -31.95
C VAL A 257 -6.04 6.53 -33.48
N ASP A 258 -6.86 5.66 -34.08
CA ASP A 258 -7.24 5.75 -35.49
C ASP A 258 -8.65 6.36 -35.64
N THR A 259 -8.78 7.65 -35.33
CA THR A 259 -9.84 8.54 -35.88
C THR A 259 -9.37 9.99 -35.84
#